data_AF-A0A527GRV0-F1
#
_entry.id   AF-A0A527GRV0-F1
#
_cell.length_a   1.000
_cell.length_b   1.000
_cell.length_c   1.000
_cell.angle_alpha   90.00
_cell.angle_beta   90.00
_cell.angle_gamma   90.00
#
_symmetry.space_group_name_H-M   'P 1'
#
loop_
_entity.id
_entity.type
_entity.pdbx_description
1 polymer ?
#
loop_
_entity_poly.entity_id
_entity_poly.type
_entity_poly.pdbx_seq_one_letter_code
_entity_poly.pdbx_strand_id
1 'polypeptide(L)' 'TLSAPRLADVPENHTVVSFDLAPADEGTLLTLTLSDFAEPAIRPHANLYWGPTLQILKAVCERA' A
#
# COMPACT_ATOMS: atom_id res chain seq x y z
N THR A 1 -3.49 -17.19 14.28
CA THR A 1 -2.09 -16.73 14.18
C THR A 1 -1.76 -16.59 12.71
N LEU A 2 -1.63 -15.37 12.19
CA LEU A 2 -1.17 -15.14 10.82
C LEU A 2 0.35 -15.36 10.79
N SER A 3 0.78 -16.62 10.90
CA SER A 3 2.15 -16.98 10.57
C SER A 3 2.20 -17.18 9.06
N ALA A 4 2.68 -16.18 8.34
CA ALA A 4 3.17 -16.39 6.99
C ALA A 4 4.30 -17.45 7.04
N PRO A 5 4.56 -18.20 5.95
CA PRO A 5 5.83 -18.88 5.81
C PRO A 5 6.95 -17.90 6.16
N ARG A 6 7.94 -18.33 6.95
CA ARG A 6 9.13 -17.50 7.17
C ARG A 6 9.84 -17.45 5.82
N LEU A 7 9.55 -16.42 5.05
CA LEU A 7 10.27 -16.08 3.83
C LEU A 7 11.76 -16.04 4.17
N ALA A 8 12.59 -16.55 3.25
CA ALA A 8 14.02 -16.47 3.40
C ALA A 8 14.44 -14.99 3.50
N ASP A 9 15.46 -14.70 4.31
CA ASP A 9 16.02 -13.36 4.39
C ASP A 9 16.93 -13.11 3.18
N VAL A 10 16.31 -12.78 2.05
CA VAL A 10 16.96 -12.51 0.76
C VAL A 10 16.42 -11.21 0.16
N PRO A 11 17.22 -10.46 -0.61
CA PRO A 11 16.81 -9.16 -1.15
C PRO A 11 15.52 -9.20 -1.96
N GLU A 12 15.19 -10.32 -2.60
CA GLU A 12 14.00 -10.50 -3.42
C GLU A 12 12.70 -10.53 -2.60
N ASN A 13 12.79 -10.85 -1.30
CA ASN A 13 11.63 -10.92 -0.42
C ASN A 13 11.30 -9.56 0.18
N HIS A 14 10.84 -8.65 -0.67
CA HIS A 14 10.37 -7.33 -0.26
C HIS A 14 9.00 -7.01 -0.86
N THR A 15 8.55 -5.78 -0.69
CA THR A 15 7.40 -5.21 -1.41
C THR A 15 7.74 -3.74 -1.60
N VAL A 16 7.63 -3.26 -2.84
CA VAL A 16 7.87 -1.84 -3.13
C VAL A 16 6.55 -1.09 -2.94
N VAL A 17 6.61 0.02 -2.20
CA VAL A 17 5.48 0.91 -1.92
C VAL A 17 5.76 2.25 -2.59
N SER A 18 5.02 2.57 -3.65
CA SER A 18 5.21 3.81 -4.42
C SER A 18 4.00 4.73 -4.31
N PHE A 19 4.26 6.03 -4.16
CA PHE A 19 3.25 7.08 -4.09
C PHE A 19 3.48 8.07 -5.22
N ASP A 20 2.51 8.19 -6.12
CA ASP A 20 2.51 9.18 -7.19
C ASP A 20 1.47 10.26 -6.89
N LEU A 21 1.91 11.52 -6.90
CA LEU A 21 1.06 12.67 -6.66
C LEU A 21 0.90 13.46 -7.96
N ALA A 22 -0.36 13.76 -8.32
CA ALA A 22 -0.68 14.58 -9.46
C ALA A 22 -1.68 15.68 -9.06
N PRO A 23 -1.61 16.87 -9.68
CA PRO A 23 -2.67 17.87 -9.53
C PRO A 23 -4.00 17.30 -10.04
N ALA A 24 -5.10 17.63 -9.36
CA ALA A 24 -6.47 17.34 -9.78
C ALA A 24 -7.30 18.64 -9.71
N ASP A 25 -8.47 18.66 -10.34
CA ASP A 25 -9.34 19.84 -10.37
C ASP A 25 -9.66 20.37 -8.96
N GLU A 26 -9.88 19.44 -8.01
CA GLU A 26 -10.00 19.75 -6.59
C GLU A 26 -9.01 18.91 -5.79
N GLY A 27 -7.86 19.51 -5.46
CA GLY A 27 -6.86 18.91 -4.57
C GLY A 27 -5.73 18.16 -5.30
N THR A 28 -5.31 17.05 -4.72
CA THR A 28 -4.19 16.23 -5.22
C THR A 28 -4.66 14.79 -5.35
N LEU A 29 -4.46 14.21 -6.53
CA LEU A 29 -4.66 12.78 -6.75
C LEU A 29 -3.43 12.05 -6.21
N LEU A 30 -3.65 11.12 -5.29
CA LEU A 30 -2.65 10.16 -4.83
C LEU A 30 -2.92 8.78 -5.43
N THR A 31 -1.95 8.23 -6.14
CA THR A 31 -1.95 6.82 -6.56
C THR A 31 -0.95 6.05 -5.71
N LEU A 32 -1.42 4.99 -5.05
CA LEU A 32 -0.58 4.03 -4.32
C LEU A 32 -0.39 2.77 -5.18
N THR A 33 0.86 2.39 -5.42
CA THR A 33 1.22 1.14 -6.08
C THR A 33 2.02 0.26 -5.12
N LEU A 34 1.59 -1.00 -4.98
CA LEU A 34 2.33 -2.05 -4.26
C LEU A 34 2.80 -3.09 -5.27
N SER A 35 4.11 -3.29 -5.40
CA SER A 35 4.73 -4.26 -6.31
C SER A 35 5.70 -5.20 -5.62
N ASP A 36 6.15 -6.22 -6.35
CA ASP A 36 7.18 -7.17 -5.93
C ASP A 36 6.81 -8.01 -4.70
N PHE A 37 5.51 -8.27 -4.49
CA PHE A 37 5.07 -9.20 -3.44
C PHE A 37 5.80 -10.55 -3.57
N ALA A 38 6.56 -10.91 -2.54
CA ALA A 38 7.24 -12.21 -2.45
C ALA A 38 6.29 -13.40 -2.64
N GLU A 39 5.04 -13.28 -2.17
CA GLU A 39 3.98 -14.25 -2.40
C GLU A 39 2.71 -13.58 -2.94
N PRO A 40 2.13 -14.04 -4.06
CA PRO A 40 0.88 -13.50 -4.60
C PRO A 40 -0.29 -13.55 -3.61
N ALA A 41 -0.27 -14.51 -2.68
CA ALA A 41 -1.28 -14.67 -1.63
C ALA A 41 -1.32 -13.49 -0.63
N ILE A 42 -0.31 -12.62 -0.60
CA ILE A 42 -0.27 -11.43 0.26
C ILE A 42 -1.17 -10.32 -0.28
N ARG A 43 -1.45 -10.29 -1.59
CA ARG A 43 -2.20 -9.20 -2.24
C ARG A 43 -3.58 -8.91 -1.63
N PRO A 44 -4.43 -9.90 -1.29
CA PRO A 44 -5.70 -9.65 -0.61
C PRO A 44 -5.51 -8.98 0.76
N HIS A 45 -4.48 -9.35 1.51
CA HIS A 45 -4.17 -8.73 2.80
C HIS A 45 -3.69 -7.28 2.62
N ALA A 46 -2.82 -7.04 1.64
CA ALA A 46 -2.38 -5.69 1.30
C ALA A 46 -3.57 -4.78 0.98
N ASN A 47 -4.52 -5.25 0.16
CA ASN A 47 -5.74 -4.50 -0.14
C ASN A 47 -6.61 -4.25 1.10
N LEU A 48 -6.76 -5.25 1.98
CA LEU A 48 -7.53 -5.14 3.22
C LEU A 48 -7.00 -4.02 4.13
N TYR A 49 -5.67 -3.86 4.22
CA TYR A 49 -5.06 -2.83 5.07
C TYR A 49 -4.94 -1.47 4.38
N TRP A 50 -4.52 -1.43 3.12
CA TRP A 50 -4.23 -0.16 2.44
C TRP A 50 -5.48 0.63 2.03
N GLY A 51 -6.59 -0.04 1.72
CA GLY A 51 -7.85 0.64 1.41
C GLY A 51 -8.29 1.59 2.54
N PRO A 52 -8.52 1.08 3.77
CA PRO A 52 -8.84 1.91 4.94
C PRO A 52 -7.76 2.94 5.28
N THR A 53 -6.48 2.58 5.18
CA THR A 53 -5.37 3.52 5.43
C THR A 53 -5.44 4.74 4.52
N LEU A 54 -5.69 4.56 3.21
CA LEU A 54 -5.84 5.68 2.28
C LEU A 54 -7.05 6.56 2.60
N GLN A 55 -8.15 5.98 3.10
CA GLN A 55 -9.31 6.76 3.53
C GLN A 55 -8.99 7.61 4.77
N ILE A 56 -8.26 7.05 5.74
CA ILE A 56 -7.80 7.79 6.93
C ILE A 56 -6.85 8.91 6.51
N LEU A 57 -5.88 8.62 5.64
CA LEU A 57 -4.93 9.61 5.13
C LEU A 57 -5.66 10.77 4.44
N LYS A 58 -6.61 10.46 3.54
CA LYS A 58 -7.45 11.47 2.89
C LYS A 58 -8.16 12.33 3.92
N ALA A 59 -8.82 11.71 4.90
CA ALA A 59 -9.54 12.43 5.94
C ALA A 59 -8.63 13.33 6.80
N VAL A 60 -7.35 12.96 7.00
CA VAL A 60 -6.39 13.82 7.70
C VAL A 60 -5.98 15.00 6.84
N CYS A 61 -5.68 14.78 5.56
CA CYS A 61 -5.24 15.82 4.64
C CYS A 61 -6.35 16.85 4.33
N GLU A 62 -7.60 16.41 4.26
CA GLU A 62 -8.74 17.27 3.86
C GLU A 62 -9.45 17.95 5.03
N ARG A 63 -9.01 17.72 6.27
CA ARG A 63 -9.51 18.43 7.46
C ARG A 63 -8.86 19.80 7.68
N ALA A 64 -7.85 20.16 6.88
CA ALA A 64 -7.12 21.41 6.98
C ALA A 64 -7.89 22.60 6.40
#